data_AF-A0AAU8U390-F1
#
_entry.id   AF-A0AAU8U390-F1
#
_cell.length_a   1.000
_cell.length_b   1.000
_cell.length_c   1.000
_cell.angle_alpha   90.00
_cell.angle_beta   90.00
_cell.angle_gamma   90.00
#
_symmetry.space_group_name_H-M   'P 1'
#
loop_
_entity.id
_entity.type
_entity.pdbx_description
1 polymer ?
#
loop_
_entity_poly.entity_id
_entity_poly.type
_entity_poly.pdbx_seq_one_letter_code
_entity_poly.pdbx_strand_id
1 'polypeptide(L)'
;MDALVKTIGYLVHKNPGLKSEMVAWSLSDNIWLKRTSMIHQLGMKGQTDTILLAETCENCLHTDEFFINKGMGWILRDYAKTNQTWVENFLKNHESDLSNLTWREATKYFYLEKNQI
;
A
#
# COMPACT_ATOMS: atom_id res chain seq x y z
N MET A 1 -8.86 12.26 -7.26
CA MET A 1 -7.86 11.17 -7.26
C MET A 1 -8.53 9.81 -7.12
N ASP A 2 -9.19 9.51 -6.00
CA ASP A 2 -9.76 8.17 -5.71
C ASP A 2 -10.73 7.64 -6.78
N ALA A 3 -11.39 8.53 -7.53
CA ALA A 3 -12.25 8.17 -8.67
C ALA A 3 -11.52 7.45 -9.81
N LEU A 4 -10.21 7.68 -9.99
CA LEU A 4 -9.42 7.11 -11.09
C LEU A 4 -8.68 5.83 -10.68
N VAL A 5 -8.55 5.57 -9.38
CA VAL A 5 -7.75 4.47 -8.82
C VAL A 5 -8.22 3.11 -9.35
N LYS A 6 -9.55 2.89 -9.43
CA LYS A 6 -10.12 1.65 -9.98
C LYS A 6 -9.86 1.49 -11.47
N THR A 7 -9.92 2.59 -12.23
CA THR A 7 -9.63 2.58 -13.67
C THR A 7 -8.16 2.25 -13.91
N ILE A 8 -7.26 2.85 -13.14
CA ILE A 8 -5.81 2.56 -13.20
C ILE A 8 -5.55 1.12 -12.80
N GLY A 9 -6.15 0.62 -11.72
CA GLY A 9 -6.07 -0.78 -11.30
C GLY A 9 -6.50 -1.74 -12.40
N TYR A 10 -7.62 -1.47 -13.07
CA TYR A 10 -8.08 -2.24 -14.22
C TYR A 10 -7.07 -2.22 -15.38
N LEU A 11 -6.52 -1.05 -15.72
CA LEU A 11 -5.55 -0.91 -16.82
C LEU A 11 -4.25 -1.67 -16.53
N VAL A 12 -3.71 -1.57 -15.31
CA VAL A 12 -2.49 -2.28 -14.90
C VAL A 12 -2.72 -3.79 -14.88
N HIS A 13 -3.88 -4.24 -14.38
CA HIS A 13 -4.22 -5.66 -14.38
C HIS A 13 -4.34 -6.23 -15.80
N LYS A 14 -4.91 -5.47 -16.75
CA LYS A 14 -5.04 -5.89 -18.16
C LYS A 14 -3.75 -5.77 -18.97
N ASN A 15 -2.83 -4.90 -18.56
CA ASN A 15 -1.59 -4.62 -19.27
C ASN A 15 -0.42 -4.75 -18.30
N PRO A 16 0.14 -5.97 -18.09
CA PRO A 16 1.21 -6.18 -17.12
C PRO A 16 2.47 -5.32 -17.34
N GLY A 17 2.67 -4.81 -18.56
CA GLY A 17 3.73 -3.84 -18.86
C GLY A 17 3.60 -2.55 -18.02
N LEU A 18 2.39 -2.14 -17.63
CA LEU A 18 2.14 -0.93 -16.84
C LEU A 18 2.55 -1.05 -15.36
N LYS A 19 3.03 -2.23 -14.92
CA LYS A 19 3.53 -2.41 -13.55
C LYS A 19 4.79 -1.59 -13.30
N SER A 20 5.68 -1.47 -14.31
CA SER A 20 6.89 -0.64 -14.20
C SER A 20 6.57 0.83 -13.93
N GLU A 21 5.45 1.32 -14.44
CA GLU A 21 4.96 2.68 -14.27
C GLU A 21 4.47 2.89 -12.85
N MET A 22 3.86 1.87 -12.22
CA MET A 22 3.50 1.96 -10.79
C MET A 22 4.76 2.03 -9.93
N VAL A 23 5.79 1.24 -10.23
CA VAL A 23 7.09 1.35 -9.55
C VAL A 23 7.69 2.75 -9.76
N ALA A 24 7.75 3.24 -11.00
CA ALA A 24 8.25 4.58 -11.29
C ALA A 24 7.45 5.69 -10.57
N TRP A 25 6.13 5.55 -10.47
CA TRP A 25 5.26 6.51 -9.77
C TRP A 25 5.47 6.49 -8.26
N SER A 26 5.82 5.34 -7.67
CA SER A 26 6.14 5.24 -6.25
C SER A 26 7.40 6.02 -5.86
N LEU A 27 8.30 6.26 -6.82
CA LEU A 27 9.56 7.02 -6.63
C LEU A 27 9.43 8.52 -6.97
N SER A 28 8.31 8.96 -7.53
CA SER A 28 8.12 10.35 -7.98
C SER A 28 7.96 11.34 -6.82
N ASP A 29 8.44 12.58 -6.96
CA ASP A 29 8.22 13.65 -5.97
C ASP A 29 6.74 14.04 -5.80
N ASN A 30 5.91 13.75 -6.79
CA ASN A 30 4.47 14.00 -6.71
C ASN A 30 3.77 12.98 -5.80
N ILE A 31 3.28 13.46 -4.65
CA ILE A 31 2.58 12.64 -3.64
C ILE A 31 1.35 11.90 -4.21
N TRP A 32 0.71 12.44 -5.25
CA TRP A 32 -0.46 11.81 -5.85
C TRP A 32 -0.07 10.64 -6.76
N LEU A 33 1.08 10.72 -7.44
CA LEU A 33 1.62 9.58 -8.18
C LEU A 33 2.03 8.46 -7.21
N LYS A 34 2.76 8.81 -6.14
CA LYS A 34 3.12 7.86 -5.08
C LYS A 34 1.90 7.17 -4.49
N ARG A 35 0.92 7.93 -4.02
CA ARG A 35 -0.29 7.34 -3.43
C ARG A 35 -1.06 6.50 -4.45
N THR A 36 -1.16 6.91 -5.71
CA THR A 36 -1.82 6.12 -6.76
C THR A 36 -1.11 4.79 -6.99
N SER A 37 0.23 4.79 -7.02
CA SER A 37 1.03 3.58 -7.19
C SER A 37 0.75 2.52 -6.12
N MET A 38 0.46 2.92 -4.88
CA MET A 38 0.08 1.97 -3.82
C MET A 38 -1.39 1.57 -3.93
N ILE A 39 -2.31 2.53 -4.06
CA ILE A 39 -3.73 2.27 -3.84
C ILE A 39 -4.48 1.78 -5.08
N HIS A 40 -3.85 1.73 -6.27
CA HIS A 40 -4.48 1.21 -7.50
C HIS A 40 -5.01 -0.23 -7.37
N GLN A 41 -4.46 -1.01 -6.43
CA GLN A 41 -4.89 -2.38 -6.18
C GLN A 41 -6.06 -2.53 -5.18
N LEU A 42 -6.67 -1.42 -4.73
CA LEU A 42 -7.81 -1.47 -3.81
C LEU A 42 -8.96 -2.32 -4.36
N GLY A 43 -9.44 -3.27 -3.56
CA GLY A 43 -10.57 -4.14 -3.88
C GLY A 43 -10.25 -5.32 -4.81
N MET A 44 -8.98 -5.53 -5.19
CA MET A 44 -8.58 -6.64 -6.08
C MET A 44 -8.60 -8.01 -5.40
N LYS A 45 -8.61 -8.06 -4.06
CA LYS A 45 -8.71 -9.30 -3.27
C LYS A 45 -7.64 -10.33 -3.69
N GLY A 46 -8.05 -11.53 -4.12
CA GLY A 46 -7.13 -12.57 -4.57
C GLY A 46 -6.36 -12.23 -5.86
N GLN A 47 -6.68 -11.12 -6.53
CA GLN A 47 -5.95 -10.64 -7.70
C GLN A 47 -4.87 -9.61 -7.36
N THR A 48 -4.74 -9.21 -6.09
CA THR A 48 -3.68 -8.30 -5.66
C THR A 48 -2.31 -8.92 -5.91
N ASP A 49 -1.47 -8.21 -6.65
CA ASP A 49 -0.05 -8.53 -6.83
C ASP A 49 0.70 -8.05 -5.60
N THR A 50 1.04 -8.99 -4.71
CA THR A 50 1.71 -8.70 -3.44
C THR A 50 3.15 -8.27 -3.62
N ILE A 51 3.82 -8.66 -4.71
CA ILE A 51 5.18 -8.22 -5.00
C ILE A 51 5.15 -6.73 -5.34
N LEU A 52 4.26 -6.33 -6.25
CA LEU A 52 4.10 -4.92 -6.62
C LEU A 52 3.56 -4.08 -5.46
N LEU A 53 2.67 -4.65 -4.63
CA LEU A 53 2.17 -3.96 -3.43
C LEU A 53 3.30 -3.67 -2.45
N ALA A 54 4.12 -4.66 -2.12
CA ALA A 54 5.26 -4.47 -1.23
C ALA A 54 6.22 -3.42 -1.78
N GLU A 55 6.65 -3.56 -3.03
CA GLU A 55 7.61 -2.65 -3.67
C GLU A 55 7.13 -1.19 -3.68
N THR A 56 5.87 -0.94 -4.07
CA THR A 56 5.31 0.42 -4.08
C THR A 56 5.11 1.00 -2.68
N CYS A 57 4.83 0.17 -1.67
CA CYS A 57 4.77 0.61 -0.27
C CYS A 57 6.15 0.90 0.30
N GLU A 58 7.14 0.04 0.04
CA GLU A 58 8.54 0.20 0.47
C GLU A 58 9.15 1.50 -0.07
N ASN A 59 8.92 1.81 -1.34
CA ASN A 59 9.33 3.08 -1.95
C ASN A 59 8.66 4.34 -1.34
N CYS A 60 7.61 4.12 -0.56
CA CYS A 60 6.84 5.16 0.13
C CYS A 60 7.03 5.17 1.65
N LEU A 61 7.99 4.40 2.19
CA LEU A 61 8.37 4.44 3.61
C LEU A 61 9.15 5.73 3.95
N HIS A 62 9.41 5.94 5.25
CA HIS A 62 10.20 7.07 5.77
C HIS A 62 9.67 8.46 5.38
N THR A 63 8.35 8.62 5.32
CA THR A 63 7.70 9.89 5.02
C THR A 63 6.72 10.31 6.11
N ASP A 64 6.67 11.62 6.37
CA ASP A 64 5.64 12.24 7.22
C ASP A 64 4.40 12.69 6.43
N GLU A 65 4.37 12.47 5.11
CA GLU A 65 3.25 12.91 4.27
C GLU A 65 1.97 12.14 4.63
N PHE A 66 0.98 12.88 5.14
CA PHE A 66 -0.28 12.35 5.64
C PHE A 66 -1.01 11.51 4.59
N PHE A 67 -1.09 11.98 3.35
CA PHE A 67 -1.83 11.27 2.30
C PHE A 67 -1.12 9.98 1.85
N ILE A 68 0.20 9.91 1.95
CA ILE A 68 0.93 8.66 1.68
C ILE A 68 0.66 7.65 2.79
N ASN A 69 0.90 8.04 4.03
CA ASN A 69 0.71 7.19 5.21
C ASN A 69 -0.72 6.65 5.34
N LYS A 70 -1.72 7.53 5.16
CA LYS A 70 -3.13 7.12 5.15
C LYS A 70 -3.47 6.19 3.98
N GLY A 71 -2.83 6.39 2.83
CA GLY A 71 -3.02 5.55 1.64
C GLY A 71 -2.49 4.14 1.86
N MET A 72 -1.25 4.03 2.37
CA MET A 72 -0.59 2.78 2.71
C MET A 72 -1.41 1.99 3.74
N GLY A 73 -1.83 2.63 4.83
CA GLY A 73 -2.66 1.97 5.83
C GLY A 73 -4.01 1.49 5.28
N TRP A 74 -4.60 2.23 4.32
CA TRP A 74 -5.86 1.84 3.69
C TRP A 74 -5.70 0.62 2.77
N ILE A 75 -4.70 0.59 1.89
CA ILE A 75 -4.49 -0.57 1.00
C ILE A 75 -4.11 -1.82 1.80
N LEU A 76 -3.27 -1.69 2.83
CA LEU A 76 -2.92 -2.79 3.73
C LEU A 76 -4.16 -3.32 4.48
N ARG A 77 -4.98 -2.44 5.05
CA ARG A 77 -6.26 -2.84 5.67
C ARG A 77 -7.19 -3.52 4.69
N ASP A 78 -7.27 -3.03 3.47
CA ASP A 78 -8.13 -3.64 2.46
C ASP A 78 -7.66 -5.05 2.10
N TYR A 79 -6.35 -5.22 1.93
CA TYR A 79 -5.76 -6.52 1.62
C TYR A 79 -5.80 -7.50 2.80
N ALA A 80 -5.77 -7.02 4.04
CA ALA A 80 -5.89 -7.86 5.24
C ALA A 80 -7.21 -8.68 5.27
N LYS A 81 -8.27 -8.18 4.61
CA LYS A 81 -9.54 -8.93 4.44
C LYS A 81 -9.38 -10.19 3.58
N THR A 82 -8.31 -10.26 2.79
CA THR A 82 -7.99 -11.39 1.90
C THR A 82 -6.86 -12.23 2.48
N ASN A 83 -5.78 -11.58 2.95
CA ASN A 83 -4.61 -12.26 3.50
C ASN A 83 -4.04 -11.46 4.68
N GLN A 84 -4.61 -11.66 5.87
CA GLN A 84 -4.19 -10.99 7.09
C GLN A 84 -2.73 -11.31 7.45
N THR A 85 -2.32 -12.58 7.34
CA THR A 85 -0.95 -13.03 7.68
C THR A 85 0.10 -12.31 6.84
N TRP A 86 -0.16 -12.09 5.54
CA TRP A 86 0.76 -11.32 4.70
C TRP A 86 0.90 -9.87 5.19
N VAL A 87 -0.21 -9.23 5.56
CA VAL A 87 -0.20 -7.84 6.07
C VAL A 87 0.50 -7.75 7.42
N GLU A 88 0.26 -8.70 8.33
CA GLU A 88 0.97 -8.76 9.62
C GLU A 88 2.48 -8.88 9.44
N ASN A 89 2.92 -9.74 8.52
CA ASN A 89 4.34 -9.91 8.23
C ASN A 89 4.94 -8.65 7.62
N PHE A 90 4.25 -8.00 6.67
CA PHE A 90 4.70 -6.72 6.11
C PHE A 90 4.84 -5.65 7.21
N LEU A 91 3.82 -5.50 8.07
CA LEU A 91 3.86 -4.51 9.15
C LEU A 91 5.00 -4.75 10.14
N LYS A 92 5.23 -6.02 10.54
CA LYS A 92 6.32 -6.39 11.44
C LYS A 92 7.70 -6.16 10.83
N ASN A 93 7.87 -6.49 9.55
CA ASN A 93 9.15 -6.34 8.85
C ASN A 93 9.55 -4.86 8.65
N HIS A 94 8.58 -3.94 8.65
CA HIS A 94 8.79 -2.50 8.45
C HIS A 94 8.38 -1.68 9.68
N GLU A 95 8.36 -2.29 10.86
CA GLU A 95 7.78 -1.68 12.07
C GLU A 95 8.42 -0.33 12.45
N SER A 96 9.74 -0.19 12.28
CA SER A 96 10.52 1.03 12.53
C SER A 96 10.31 2.12 11.49
N ASP A 97 9.86 1.75 10.29
CA ASP A 97 9.84 2.61 9.10
C ASP A 97 8.44 3.16 8.82
N LEU A 98 7.43 2.54 9.42
CA LEU A 98 6.02 2.88 9.29
C LEU A 98 5.60 3.95 10.29
N SER A 99 4.85 4.95 9.80
CA SER A 99 4.18 5.90 10.69
C SER A 99 3.15 5.21 11.59
N ASN A 100 2.93 5.77 12.79
CA ASN A 100 1.86 5.33 13.68
C ASN A 100 0.47 5.41 13.03
N LEU A 101 0.27 6.34 12.09
CA LEU A 101 -0.97 6.44 11.32
C LEU A 101 -1.15 5.23 10.41
N THR A 102 -0.11 4.83 9.67
CA THR A 102 -0.14 3.66 8.79
C THR A 102 -0.48 2.41 9.60
N TRP A 103 0.22 2.20 10.72
CA TRP A 103 -0.04 1.07 11.62
C TRP A 103 -1.50 1.04 12.07
N ARG A 104 -1.99 2.13 12.68
CA ARG A 104 -3.37 2.23 13.18
C ARG A 104 -4.42 2.01 12.09
N GLU A 105 -4.18 2.55 10.89
CA GLU A 105 -5.11 2.37 9.78
C GLU A 105 -5.13 0.92 9.28
N ALA A 106 -3.96 0.27 9.18
CA ALA A 106 -3.81 -1.11 8.71
C ALA A 106 -4.42 -2.12 9.71
N THR A 107 -4.15 -1.96 11.01
CA THR A 107 -4.60 -2.88 12.08
C THR A 107 -5.98 -2.55 12.62
N LYS A 108 -6.79 -1.74 11.93
CA LYS A 108 -8.10 -1.27 12.45
C LYS A 108 -9.07 -2.41 12.82
N TYR A 109 -8.93 -3.57 12.19
CA TYR A 109 -9.86 -4.70 12.33
C TYR A 109 -9.22 -5.97 12.89
N PHE A 110 -7.95 -5.93 13.28
CA PHE A 110 -7.26 -7.06 13.91
C PHE A 110 -6.19 -6.55 14.87
N TYR A 111 -5.89 -7.33 15.90
CA TYR A 111 -4.85 -6.97 16.86
C TYR A 111 -3.47 -7.41 16.35
N LEU A 112 -2.50 -6.52 16.42
CA LEU A 112 -1.09 -6.80 16.14
C LEU A 112 -0.25 -6.08 17.18
N GLU A 113 0.57 -6.82 17.93
CA GLU A 113 1.51 -6.25 18.87
C GLU A 113 2.58 -5.46 18.12
N LYS A 114 2.81 -4.23 18.58
CA LYS A 114 3.92 -3.38 18.15
C LYS A 114 5.05 -3.59 19.17
N ASN A 115 6.17 -4.16 18.75
CA ASN A 115 7.39 -4.21 19.53
C ASN A 115 7.88 -2.77 19.78
N GLN A 116 7.71 -2.29 21.00
CA GLN A 116 8.32 -1.04 21.40
C GLN A 116 9.84 -1.19 21.31
N ILE A 117 10.46 -0.51 20.34
CA ILE A 117 11.89 -0.15 20.41
C ILE A 117 12.00 1.13 21.23
#